data_AF-A0A7J7GCS1-F1
#
_entry.id   AF-A0A7J7GCS1-F1
#
_cell.length_a   1.000
_cell.length_b   1.000
_cell.length_c   1.000
_cell.angle_alpha   90.00
_cell.angle_beta   90.00
_cell.angle_gamma   90.00
#
_symmetry.space_group_name_H-M   'P 1'
#
loop_
_entity.id
_entity.type
_entity.pdbx_description
1 polymer ?
#
loop_
_entity_poly.entity_id
_entity_poly.type
_entity_poly.pdbx_seq_one_letter_code
_entity_poly.pdbx_strand_id
1 'polypeptide(L)'
;MQTLSQVVFHRLDDESYMFERQPQLLHRLQVLLGGRAAEQVIYGRDTSRASVNYLADASWLARKIITIWNLENPMVIHGEPPPWRKRNKFVGPRLDFDGSLYDDYGLIEPPVNFNLDDEVAKRTEELMSDMYGTTVALLRRHHAALLKTVKVLLNQKEISGEEIDFILNSYPPHTPTSRILEEKDPGSLPFFKQEQESQELEYSLLTP
;
A
#
# COMPACT_ATOMS: atom_id res chain seq x y z
N MET A 1 8.47 12.21 -22.07
CA MET A 1 8.70 11.96 -20.64
C MET A 1 7.37 11.50 -20.05
N GLN A 2 7.30 10.28 -19.51
CA GLN A 2 6.08 9.78 -18.86
C GLN A 2 6.00 10.37 -17.45
N THR A 3 5.05 11.28 -17.23
CA THR A 3 4.65 11.74 -15.90
C THR A 3 3.84 10.64 -15.24
N LEU A 4 4.47 9.87 -14.36
CA LEU A 4 3.79 8.91 -13.50
C LEU A 4 3.36 9.64 -12.23
N SER A 5 2.08 9.55 -11.86
CA SER A 5 1.61 10.05 -10.57
C SER A 5 2.30 9.25 -9.47
N GLN A 6 3.06 9.93 -8.60
CA GLN A 6 3.71 9.30 -7.44
C GLN A 6 2.93 9.61 -6.18
N VAL A 7 2.64 8.58 -5.39
CA VAL A 7 2.05 8.73 -4.06
C VAL A 7 3.15 8.59 -3.02
N VAL A 8 3.29 9.58 -2.14
CA VAL A 8 4.29 9.57 -1.05
C VAL A 8 3.55 9.37 0.27
N PHE A 9 3.81 8.24 0.93
CA PHE A 9 3.36 7.97 2.29
C PHE A 9 4.56 7.99 3.23
N HIS A 10 4.50 8.80 4.30
CA HIS A 10 5.48 8.72 5.39
C HIS A 10 5.23 7.44 6.21
N ARG A 11 5.93 6.37 5.84
CA ARG A 11 5.79 5.02 6.40
C ARG A 11 6.96 4.70 7.34
N LEU A 12 6.66 4.28 8.57
CA LEU A 12 7.65 3.69 9.47
C LEU A 12 7.93 2.23 9.10
N ASP A 13 9.11 1.73 9.47
CA ASP A 13 9.52 0.35 9.17
C ASP A 13 8.58 -0.68 9.84
N ASP A 14 8.43 -1.84 9.21
CA ASP A 14 7.52 -2.92 9.66
C ASP A 14 7.78 -3.32 11.13
N GLU A 15 9.04 -3.32 11.57
CA GLU A 15 9.45 -3.74 12.92
C GLU A 15 9.27 -2.65 13.99
N SER A 16 9.01 -1.40 13.59
CA SER A 16 8.91 -0.27 14.52
C SER A 16 7.55 -0.10 15.18
N TYR A 17 6.55 -0.90 14.80
CA TYR A 17 5.20 -0.90 15.37
C TYR A 17 5.18 -1.69 16.70
N MET A 18 5.41 -1.02 17.83
CA MET A 18 5.58 -1.68 19.14
C MET A 18 4.27 -2.07 19.88
N PHE A 19 3.06 -1.70 19.42
CA PHE A 19 1.80 -2.06 20.10
C PHE A 19 0.66 -2.41 19.13
N GLU A 20 -0.15 -3.43 19.48
CA GLU A 20 -1.25 -4.04 18.69
C GLU A 20 -0.92 -4.30 17.21
N ARG A 21 0.12 -5.14 16.99
CA ARG A 21 0.68 -5.44 15.67
C ARG A 21 -0.36 -5.90 14.65
N GLN A 22 -1.25 -6.83 15.02
CA GLN A 22 -2.11 -7.47 14.02
C GLN A 22 -3.07 -6.51 13.30
N PRO A 23 -3.97 -5.75 13.97
CA PRO A 23 -4.92 -4.89 13.26
C PRO A 23 -4.23 -3.80 12.43
N GLN A 24 -3.12 -3.24 12.90
CA GLN A 24 -2.37 -2.22 12.17
C GLN A 24 -1.67 -2.79 10.92
N LEU A 25 -1.10 -4.00 11.03
CA LEU A 25 -0.48 -4.70 9.90
C LEU A 25 -1.52 -5.11 8.87
N LEU A 26 -2.72 -5.53 9.29
CA LEU A 26 -3.84 -5.81 8.39
C LEU A 26 -4.29 -4.55 7.65
N HIS A 27 -4.43 -3.41 8.34
CA HIS A 27 -4.75 -2.15 7.68
C HIS A 27 -3.66 -1.72 6.68
N ARG A 28 -2.39 -1.93 7.01
CA ARG A 28 -1.27 -1.70 6.08
C ARG A 28 -1.34 -2.61 4.85
N LEU A 29 -1.68 -3.87 5.04
CA LEU A 29 -1.91 -4.82 3.95
C LEU A 29 -3.06 -4.33 3.05
N GLN A 30 -4.14 -3.82 3.63
CA GLN A 30 -5.24 -3.20 2.88
C GLN A 30 -4.80 -1.98 2.05
N VAL A 31 -3.94 -1.12 2.58
CA VAL A 31 -3.39 0.03 1.83
C VAL A 31 -2.58 -0.42 0.62
N LEU A 32 -1.72 -1.44 0.77
CA LEU A 32 -0.93 -1.99 -0.35
C LEU A 32 -1.82 -2.58 -1.45
N LEU A 33 -2.91 -3.23 -1.07
CA LEU A 33 -3.91 -3.79 -2.00
C LEU A 33 -4.84 -2.73 -2.60
N GLY A 34 -4.94 -1.56 -1.98
CA GLY A 34 -5.88 -0.50 -2.32
C GLY A 34 -5.76 0.00 -3.77
N GLY A 35 -4.54 0.11 -4.29
CA GLY A 35 -4.31 0.52 -5.68
C GLY A 35 -4.93 -0.46 -6.69
N ARG A 36 -4.69 -1.76 -6.49
CA ARG A 36 -5.27 -2.83 -7.34
C ARG A 36 -6.79 -2.89 -7.19
N ALA A 37 -7.28 -2.77 -5.95
CA ALA A 37 -8.70 -2.78 -5.67
C ALA A 37 -9.43 -1.59 -6.32
N ALA A 38 -8.82 -0.40 -6.30
CA ALA A 38 -9.37 0.80 -6.94
C ALA A 38 -9.43 0.66 -8.47
N GLU A 39 -8.40 0.09 -9.10
CA GLU A 39 -8.42 -0.22 -10.53
C GLU A 39 -9.58 -1.15 -10.87
N GLN A 40 -9.79 -2.22 -10.10
CA GLN A 40 -10.91 -3.13 -10.34
C GLN A 40 -12.27 -2.46 -10.18
N VAL A 41 -12.41 -1.55 -9.20
CA VAL A 41 -13.68 -0.83 -8.97
C VAL A 41 -13.99 0.15 -10.10
N ILE A 42 -12.98 0.83 -10.66
CA ILE A 42 -13.16 1.85 -11.70
C ILE A 42 -13.19 1.23 -13.11
N TYR A 43 -12.22 0.38 -13.44
CA TYR A 43 -11.99 -0.16 -14.78
C TYR A 43 -12.52 -1.60 -14.96
N GLY A 44 -12.94 -2.26 -13.90
CA GLY A 44 -13.47 -3.62 -13.97
C GLY A 44 -12.37 -4.66 -14.19
N ARG A 45 -12.34 -5.27 -15.38
CA ARG A 45 -11.40 -6.37 -15.71
C ARG A 45 -10.05 -5.89 -16.24
N ASP A 46 -9.99 -4.66 -16.75
CA ASP A 46 -8.78 -4.10 -17.32
C ASP A 46 -7.89 -3.54 -16.20
N THR A 47 -6.78 -4.21 -15.92
CA THR A 47 -5.86 -3.85 -14.81
C THR A 47 -4.53 -3.32 -15.30
N SER A 48 -3.93 -2.41 -14.54
CA SER A 48 -2.65 -1.80 -14.88
C SER A 48 -1.46 -2.60 -14.32
N ARG A 49 -0.23 -2.23 -14.74
CA ARG A 49 1.03 -2.76 -14.19
C ARG A 49 1.54 -1.99 -12.98
N ALA A 50 0.92 -0.86 -12.61
CA ALA A 50 1.41 0.01 -11.54
C ALA A 50 1.32 -0.67 -10.16
N SER A 51 0.35 -1.55 -9.97
CA SER A 51 0.10 -2.26 -8.71
C SER A 51 1.06 -3.43 -8.43
N VAL A 52 1.86 -3.88 -9.41
CA VAL A 52 2.67 -5.11 -9.29
C VAL A 52 3.68 -5.05 -8.14
N ASN A 53 4.36 -3.91 -7.95
CA ASN A 53 5.34 -3.77 -6.87
C ASN A 53 4.67 -3.81 -5.49
N TYR A 54 3.51 -3.16 -5.35
CA TYR A 54 2.75 -3.17 -4.11
C TYR A 54 2.18 -4.54 -3.78
N LEU A 55 1.83 -5.36 -4.79
CA LEU A 55 1.40 -6.74 -4.59
C LEU A 55 2.52 -7.62 -4.04
N ALA A 56 3.76 -7.45 -4.54
CA ALA A 56 4.91 -8.18 -4.01
C ALA A 56 5.18 -7.81 -2.54
N ASP A 57 5.13 -6.52 -2.21
CA ASP A 57 5.25 -6.04 -0.83
C ASP A 57 4.11 -6.55 0.08
N ALA A 58 2.89 -6.63 -0.46
CA ALA A 58 1.72 -7.16 0.25
C ALA A 58 1.87 -8.66 0.56
N SER A 59 2.28 -9.46 -0.42
CA SER A 59 2.57 -10.89 -0.22
C SER A 59 3.67 -11.09 0.81
N TRP A 60 4.70 -10.25 0.77
CA TRP A 60 5.79 -10.30 1.74
C TRP A 60 5.30 -9.99 3.17
N LEU A 61 4.52 -8.92 3.32
CA LEU A 61 3.93 -8.54 4.61
C LEU A 61 3.00 -9.63 5.17
N ALA A 62 2.15 -10.22 4.33
CA ALA A 62 1.26 -11.31 4.70
C ALA A 62 2.04 -12.54 5.19
N ARG A 63 3.11 -12.93 4.48
CA ARG A 63 3.98 -14.04 4.90
C ARG A 63 4.65 -13.74 6.25
N LYS A 64 5.13 -12.51 6.50
CA LYS A 64 5.70 -12.13 7.81
C LYS A 64 4.70 -12.25 8.96
N ILE A 65 3.45 -11.85 8.74
CA ILE A 65 2.36 -11.95 9.74
C ILE A 65 2.17 -13.40 10.17
N ILE A 66 2.21 -14.34 9.22
CA ILE A 66 1.98 -15.76 9.45
C ILE A 66 3.22 -16.45 10.01
N THR A 67 4.40 -16.27 9.40
CA THR A 67 5.57 -17.10 9.71
C THR A 67 6.49 -16.49 10.76
N ILE A 68 6.89 -15.22 10.59
CA ILE A 68 7.87 -14.57 11.47
C ILE A 68 7.22 -14.15 12.79
N TRP A 69 6.08 -13.46 12.72
CA TRP A 69 5.43 -12.91 13.90
C TRP A 69 4.36 -13.84 14.49
N ASN A 70 3.90 -14.85 13.73
CA ASN A 70 2.93 -15.85 14.17
C ASN A 70 1.73 -15.21 14.88
N LEU A 71 1.10 -14.24 14.21
CA LEU A 71 -0.03 -13.49 14.75
C LEU A 71 -1.38 -14.20 14.50
N GLU A 72 -1.37 -15.45 14.05
CA GLU A 72 -2.57 -16.27 13.89
C GLU A 72 -3.01 -16.88 15.23
N ASN A 73 -4.32 -17.14 15.35
CA ASN A 73 -4.90 -17.82 16.51
C ASN A 73 -5.76 -19.00 16.03
N PRO A 74 -5.45 -20.26 16.36
CA PRO A 74 -4.41 -20.74 17.29
C PRO A 74 -2.97 -20.54 16.76
N MET A 75 -2.00 -20.42 17.68
CA MET A 75 -0.58 -20.25 17.38
C MET A 75 -0.04 -21.43 16.54
N VAL A 76 0.56 -21.14 15.38
CA VAL A 76 1.18 -22.18 14.53
C VAL A 76 2.63 -21.80 14.29
N ILE A 77 3.58 -22.56 14.88
CA ILE A 77 5.01 -22.26 14.73
C ILE A 77 5.45 -22.68 13.34
N HIS A 78 5.62 -21.71 12.44
CA HIS A 78 6.16 -21.91 11.10
C HIS A 78 7.64 -21.56 11.09
N GLY A 79 8.51 -22.55 10.88
CA GLY A 79 9.97 -22.42 11.00
C GLY A 79 10.66 -21.81 9.77
N GLU A 80 10.03 -20.88 9.07
CA GLU A 80 10.66 -20.29 7.88
C GLU A 80 11.73 -19.27 8.25
N PRO A 81 12.97 -19.41 7.74
CA PRO A 81 13.96 -18.36 7.90
C PRO A 81 13.52 -17.13 7.10
N PRO A 82 13.75 -15.90 7.60
CA PRO A 82 13.52 -14.71 6.80
C PRO A 82 14.38 -14.78 5.52
N PRO A 83 13.81 -14.63 4.31
CA PRO A 83 14.50 -14.73 3.03
C PRO A 83 15.58 -13.67 2.87
N TRP A 84 15.53 -12.59 3.66
CA TRP A 84 16.51 -11.51 3.68
C TRP A 84 17.35 -11.54 4.95
N ARG A 85 18.08 -12.64 5.19
CA ARG A 85 19.14 -12.64 6.19
C ARG A 85 20.30 -11.79 5.66
N LYS A 86 20.27 -10.46 5.86
CA LYS A 86 21.50 -9.66 5.75
C LYS A 86 22.44 -10.13 6.84
N ARG A 87 23.31 -11.10 6.53
CA ARG A 87 24.47 -11.38 7.39
C ARG A 87 25.27 -10.09 7.40
N ASN A 88 25.42 -9.44 8.55
CA ASN A 88 26.46 -8.44 8.71
C ASN A 88 27.79 -9.16 8.41
N LYS A 89 28.34 -8.94 7.22
CA LYS A 89 29.68 -9.43 6.88
C LYS A 89 30.63 -8.63 7.76
N PHE A 90 31.23 -9.29 8.73
CA PHE A 90 32.29 -8.72 9.56
C PHE A 90 33.36 -8.11 8.64
N VAL A 91 33.56 -6.79 8.72
CA VAL A 91 34.60 -6.09 7.95
C VAL A 91 35.88 -6.13 8.78
N GLY A 92 36.57 -7.27 8.73
CA GLY A 92 37.91 -7.44 9.25
C GLY A 92 38.82 -8.08 8.20
N PRO A 93 40.15 -7.90 8.28
CA PRO A 93 41.07 -8.54 7.35
C PRO A 93 40.92 -10.07 7.45
N ARG A 94 40.59 -10.73 6.34
CA ARG A 94 40.40 -12.20 6.27
C ARG A 94 41.75 -12.89 6.55
N LEU A 95 41.79 -13.79 7.54
CA LEU A 95 42.99 -14.52 7.97
C LEU A 95 42.83 -16.02 7.68
N ASP A 96 42.26 -16.39 6.55
CA ASP A 96 42.02 -17.79 6.22
C ASP A 96 41.72 -17.93 4.74
N PHE A 97 42.67 -18.59 4.05
CA PHE A 97 42.62 -18.97 2.64
C PHE A 97 41.48 -19.97 2.33
N ASP A 98 40.72 -20.39 3.34
CA ASP A 98 39.65 -21.40 3.27
C ASP A 98 38.23 -20.82 3.34
N GLY A 99 38.09 -19.51 3.62
CA GLY A 99 36.78 -18.85 3.76
C GLY A 99 36.00 -18.65 2.46
N SER A 100 36.61 -18.90 1.29
CA SER A 100 35.94 -18.77 -0.02
C SER A 100 35.26 -20.06 -0.51
N LEU A 101 35.52 -21.20 0.12
CA LEU A 101 34.85 -22.48 -0.20
C LEU A 101 33.41 -22.53 0.32
N TYR A 102 33.07 -21.66 1.26
CA TYR A 102 31.73 -21.53 1.86
C TYR A 102 31.08 -20.16 1.58
N ASP A 103 31.66 -19.33 0.71
CA ASP A 103 31.00 -18.10 0.22
C ASP A 103 29.88 -18.54 -0.76
N ASP A 104 28.70 -18.78 -0.19
CA ASP A 104 27.37 -18.60 -0.77
C ASP A 104 27.20 -19.01 -2.25
N TYR A 105 27.29 -20.31 -2.56
CA TYR A 105 26.31 -20.82 -3.54
C TYR A 105 24.96 -20.55 -2.88
N GLY A 106 24.04 -19.82 -3.53
CA GLY A 106 22.71 -19.46 -3.04
C GLY A 106 21.75 -20.64 -2.75
N LEU A 107 22.30 -21.75 -2.27
CA LEU A 107 21.68 -22.85 -1.53
C LEU A 107 21.14 -22.29 -0.22
N ILE A 108 20.05 -21.52 -0.32
CA ILE A 108 19.08 -21.47 0.76
C ILE A 108 18.69 -22.94 0.96
N GLU A 109 18.96 -23.50 2.14
CA GLU A 109 18.44 -24.83 2.46
C GLU A 109 16.93 -24.79 2.23
N PRO A 110 16.38 -25.62 1.32
CA PRO A 110 14.94 -25.65 1.12
C PRO A 110 14.28 -25.94 2.47
N PRO A 111 13.06 -25.42 2.69
CA PRO A 111 12.35 -25.68 3.93
C PRO A 111 12.37 -27.19 4.21
N VAL A 112 12.67 -27.55 5.46
CA VAL A 112 12.84 -28.96 5.89
C VAL A 112 11.59 -29.81 5.58
N ASN A 113 10.45 -29.18 5.27
CA ASN A 113 9.19 -29.80 4.92
C ASN A 113 8.50 -29.04 3.77
N PHE A 114 8.47 -29.61 2.55
CA PHE A 114 7.74 -29.03 1.40
C PHE A 114 6.25 -28.81 1.68
N ASN A 115 5.62 -29.71 2.45
CA ASN A 115 4.21 -29.58 2.80
C ASN A 115 3.94 -28.32 3.66
N LEU A 116 4.96 -27.83 4.38
CA LEU A 116 4.84 -26.62 5.18
C LEU A 116 4.82 -25.36 4.31
N ASP A 117 5.66 -25.31 3.27
CA ASP A 117 5.72 -24.18 2.33
C ASP A 117 4.40 -24.06 1.55
N ASP A 118 3.83 -25.21 1.12
CA ASP A 118 2.52 -25.26 0.48
C ASP A 118 1.40 -24.75 1.39
N GLU A 119 1.44 -25.11 2.68
CA GLU A 119 0.44 -24.66 3.66
C GLU A 119 0.55 -23.16 3.94
N VAL A 120 1.78 -22.64 4.13
CA VAL A 120 2.03 -21.21 4.33
C VAL A 120 1.60 -20.42 3.10
N ALA A 121 1.92 -20.89 1.88
CA ALA A 121 1.51 -20.25 0.64
C ALA A 121 -0.02 -20.16 0.56
N LYS A 122 -0.72 -21.27 0.80
CA LYS A 122 -2.18 -21.30 0.78
C LYS A 122 -2.80 -20.33 1.79
N ARG A 123 -2.31 -20.31 3.04
CA ARG A 123 -2.79 -19.38 4.07
C ARG A 123 -2.51 -17.92 3.73
N THR A 124 -1.34 -17.66 3.13
CA THR A 124 -0.98 -16.31 2.67
C THR A 124 -1.93 -15.85 1.57
N GLU A 125 -2.26 -16.73 0.61
CA GLU A 125 -3.25 -16.46 -0.44
C GLU A 125 -4.65 -16.22 0.14
N GLU A 126 -5.09 -17.02 1.12
CA GLU A 126 -6.37 -16.85 1.81
C GLU A 126 -6.43 -15.49 2.52
N LEU A 127 -5.41 -15.13 3.30
CA LEU A 127 -5.32 -13.83 3.99
C LEU A 127 -5.35 -12.65 3.00
N MET A 128 -4.59 -12.77 1.89
CA MET A 128 -4.59 -11.74 0.84
C MET A 128 -5.96 -11.61 0.18
N SER A 129 -6.62 -12.73 -0.13
CA SER A 129 -7.95 -12.77 -0.74
C SER A 129 -8.99 -12.09 0.17
N ASP A 130 -8.96 -12.38 1.47
CA ASP A 130 -9.89 -11.81 2.45
C ASP A 130 -9.71 -10.29 2.60
N MET A 131 -8.47 -9.84 2.71
CA MET A 131 -8.16 -8.41 2.80
C MET A 131 -8.49 -7.69 1.49
N TYR A 132 -8.25 -8.33 0.34
CA TYR A 132 -8.64 -7.81 -0.96
C TYR A 132 -10.16 -7.69 -1.10
N GLY A 133 -10.92 -8.70 -0.69
CA GLY A 133 -12.39 -8.65 -0.68
C GLY A 133 -12.93 -7.51 0.20
N THR A 134 -12.34 -7.35 1.39
CA THR A 134 -12.69 -6.29 2.33
C THR A 134 -12.41 -4.89 1.76
N THR A 135 -11.24 -4.69 1.15
CA THR A 135 -10.88 -3.41 0.52
C THR A 135 -11.76 -3.07 -0.66
N VAL A 136 -12.07 -4.05 -1.53
CA VAL A 136 -12.99 -3.85 -2.65
C VAL A 136 -14.38 -3.47 -2.15
N ALA A 137 -14.88 -4.12 -1.10
CA ALA A 137 -16.18 -3.78 -0.50
C ALA A 137 -16.19 -2.34 0.06
N LEU A 138 -15.11 -1.93 0.74
CA LEU A 138 -14.93 -0.58 1.28
C LEU A 138 -14.90 0.48 0.17
N LEU A 139 -14.11 0.25 -0.89
CA LEU A 139 -14.04 1.16 -2.03
C LEU A 139 -15.35 1.26 -2.81
N ARG A 140 -16.10 0.16 -2.94
CA ARG A 140 -17.44 0.16 -3.53
C ARG A 140 -18.43 0.98 -2.70
N ARG A 141 -18.35 0.92 -1.37
CA ARG A 141 -19.19 1.70 -0.46
C ARG A 141 -18.93 3.20 -0.60
N HIS A 142 -17.68 3.59 -0.83
CA HIS A 142 -17.22 4.98 -1.01
C HIS A 142 -16.95 5.33 -2.48
N HIS A 143 -17.69 4.73 -3.41
CA HIS A 143 -17.43 4.89 -4.83
C HIS A 143 -17.57 6.34 -5.31
N ALA A 144 -18.54 7.09 -4.76
CA ALA A 144 -18.69 8.51 -5.07
C ALA A 144 -17.46 9.32 -4.62
N ALA A 145 -17.03 9.20 -3.37
CA ALA A 145 -15.84 9.89 -2.87
C ALA A 145 -14.60 9.59 -3.73
N LEU A 146 -14.40 8.31 -4.11
CA LEU A 146 -13.30 7.90 -5.00
C LEU A 146 -13.34 8.63 -6.36
N LEU A 147 -14.50 8.68 -7.01
CA LEU A 147 -14.64 9.37 -8.30
C LEU A 147 -14.39 10.87 -8.18
N LYS A 148 -14.83 11.50 -7.08
CA LYS A 148 -14.55 12.91 -6.80
C LYS A 148 -13.05 13.15 -6.69
N THR A 149 -12.35 12.35 -5.89
CA THR A 149 -10.89 12.47 -5.72
C THR A 149 -10.15 12.32 -7.03
N VAL A 150 -10.54 11.37 -7.89
CA VAL A 150 -9.94 11.19 -9.23
C VAL A 150 -10.15 12.43 -10.10
N LYS A 151 -11.36 13.01 -10.13
CA LYS A 151 -11.65 14.22 -10.91
C LYS A 151 -10.84 15.43 -10.42
N VAL A 152 -10.69 15.58 -9.10
CA VAL A 152 -9.87 16.65 -8.50
C VAL A 152 -8.39 16.45 -8.87
N LEU A 153 -7.87 15.21 -8.77
CA LEU A 153 -6.49 14.86 -9.16
C LEU A 153 -6.22 15.16 -10.63
N LEU A 154 -7.17 14.89 -11.52
CA LEU A 154 -7.00 15.18 -12.96
C LEU A 154 -6.84 16.68 -13.25
N ASN A 155 -7.45 17.55 -12.43
CA ASN A 155 -7.38 18.99 -12.58
C ASN A 155 -6.17 19.60 -11.87
N GLN A 156 -5.99 19.28 -10.59
CA GLN A 156 -4.98 19.90 -9.72
C GLN A 156 -3.64 19.17 -9.72
N LYS A 157 -3.57 17.94 -10.25
CA LYS A 157 -2.41 17.01 -10.29
C LYS A 157 -1.92 16.51 -8.93
N GLU A 158 -2.11 17.27 -7.87
CA GLU A 158 -1.74 16.94 -6.49
C GLU A 158 -2.95 17.16 -5.58
N ILE A 159 -3.04 16.36 -4.51
CA ILE A 159 -4.06 16.48 -3.47
C ILE A 159 -3.39 16.25 -2.11
N SER A 160 -3.71 17.11 -1.14
CA SER A 160 -3.28 17.04 0.26
C SER A 160 -4.20 16.14 1.10
N GLY A 161 -3.74 15.75 2.30
CA GLY A 161 -4.54 14.95 3.24
C GLY A 161 -5.83 15.65 3.68
N GLU A 162 -5.76 16.96 3.94
CA GLU A 162 -6.91 17.75 4.39
C GLU A 162 -8.01 17.84 3.32
N GLU A 163 -7.62 17.92 2.04
CA GLU A 163 -8.54 17.87 0.91
C GLU A 163 -9.24 16.51 0.79
N ILE A 164 -8.53 15.42 1.05
CA ILE A 164 -9.11 14.07 1.08
C ILE A 164 -10.14 13.97 2.19
N ASP A 165 -9.82 14.45 3.40
CA ASP A 165 -10.73 14.45 4.54
C ASP A 165 -12.00 15.27 4.25
N PHE A 166 -11.84 16.42 3.58
CA PHE A 166 -12.98 17.23 3.15
C PHE A 166 -13.88 16.48 2.15
N ILE A 167 -13.30 15.79 1.17
CA ILE A 167 -14.06 14.96 0.21
C ILE A 167 -14.79 13.84 0.96
N LEU A 168 -14.11 13.14 1.86
CA LEU A 168 -14.72 12.03 2.62
C LEU A 168 -15.90 12.50 3.49
N ASN A 169 -15.78 13.67 4.14
CA ASN A 169 -16.86 14.26 4.92
C ASN A 169 -18.04 14.72 4.06
N SER A 170 -17.77 15.20 2.84
CA SER A 170 -18.79 15.67 1.90
C SER A 170 -19.59 14.54 1.25
N TYR A 171 -18.96 13.38 1.04
CA TYR A 171 -19.57 12.20 0.41
C TYR A 171 -19.58 11.00 1.37
N PRO A 172 -20.57 10.92 2.28
CA PRO A 172 -20.70 9.80 3.20
C PRO A 172 -20.91 8.47 2.47
N PRO A 173 -20.69 7.33 3.15
CA PRO A 173 -20.84 6.00 2.55
C PRO A 173 -22.23 5.80 1.92
N HIS A 174 -22.29 5.06 0.81
CA HIS A 174 -23.51 4.79 0.01
C HIS A 174 -24.08 6.00 -0.75
N THR A 175 -23.30 7.05 -0.95
CA THR A 175 -23.71 8.14 -1.85
C THR A 175 -23.82 7.64 -3.29
N PRO A 176 -24.93 7.93 -4.00
CA PRO A 176 -25.09 7.54 -5.39
C PRO A 176 -24.14 8.35 -6.28
N THR A 177 -23.61 7.70 -7.32
CA THR A 177 -22.70 8.31 -8.30
C THR A 177 -23.34 9.43 -9.11
N SER A 178 -24.68 9.45 -9.21
CA SER A 178 -25.43 10.51 -9.90
C SER A 178 -25.16 11.90 -9.33
N ARG A 179 -24.93 12.01 -8.02
CA ARG A 179 -24.66 13.28 -7.34
C ARG A 179 -23.42 14.00 -7.88
N ILE A 180 -22.42 13.24 -8.36
CA ILE A 180 -21.18 13.78 -8.94
C ILE A 180 -21.33 14.12 -10.43
N LEU A 181 -22.31 13.53 -11.10
CA LEU A 181 -22.65 13.86 -12.49
C LEU A 181 -23.51 15.14 -12.56
N GLU A 182 -24.31 15.40 -11.52
CA GLU A 182 -25.14 16.60 -11.39
C GLU A 182 -24.33 17.85 -10.97
N GLU A 183 -23.11 17.67 -10.47
CA GLU A 183 -22.22 18.78 -10.13
C GLU A 183 -21.69 19.48 -11.38
N LYS A 184 -21.82 20.82 -11.39
CA LYS A 184 -21.32 21.68 -12.48
C LYS A 184 -19.79 21.64 -12.60
N ASP A 185 -19.09 21.70 -11.47
CA ASP A 185 -17.62 21.69 -11.39
C ASP A 185 -17.12 20.58 -10.46
N PRO A 186 -17.11 19.32 -10.91
CA PRO A 186 -16.78 18.19 -10.05
C PRO A 186 -15.29 18.12 -9.70
N GLY A 187 -14.41 18.85 -10.39
CA GLY A 187 -12.96 18.83 -10.13
C GLY A 187 -12.42 20.04 -9.37
N SER A 188 -13.27 20.89 -8.78
CA SER A 188 -12.85 22.02 -7.94
C SER A 188 -13.34 21.82 -6.50
N LEU A 189 -12.45 22.06 -5.54
CA LEU A 189 -12.79 22.15 -4.12
C LEU A 189 -12.98 23.63 -3.74
N PRO A 190 -14.06 23.98 -3.00
CA PRO A 190 -14.38 25.38 -2.70
C PRO A 190 -13.38 26.03 -1.73
N PHE A 191 -12.74 25.24 -0.86
CA PHE A 191 -11.88 25.76 0.21
C PHE A 191 -10.54 26.33 -0.32
N PHE A 192 -9.97 25.75 -1.37
CA PHE A 192 -8.63 26.11 -1.87
C PHE A 192 -8.60 27.10 -3.03
N LYS A 193 -9.75 27.42 -3.63
CA LYS A 193 -9.82 28.57 -4.56
C LYS A 193 -9.42 29.87 -3.85
N GLN A 194 -9.82 30.05 -2.60
CA GLN A 194 -9.49 31.25 -1.83
C GLN A 194 -8.00 31.33 -1.47
N GLU A 195 -7.34 30.22 -1.13
CA GLU A 195 -5.89 30.24 -0.86
C GLU A 195 -5.06 30.40 -2.14
N GLN A 196 -5.45 29.75 -3.24
CA GLN A 196 -4.78 29.94 -4.54
C GLN A 196 -4.98 31.37 -5.06
N GLU A 197 -6.19 31.94 -4.99
CA GLU A 197 -6.43 33.35 -5.34
C GLU A 197 -5.69 34.30 -4.39
N SER A 198 -5.61 34.01 -3.09
CA SER A 198 -4.88 34.84 -2.13
C SER A 198 -3.37 34.79 -2.37
N GLN A 199 -2.81 33.61 -2.66
CA GLN A 199 -1.40 33.45 -3.00
C GLN A 199 -1.08 34.10 -4.35
N GLU A 200 -1.90 33.90 -5.39
CA GLU A 200 -1.71 34.58 -6.68
C GLU A 200 -1.81 36.10 -6.56
N LEU A 201 -2.71 36.62 -5.72
CA LEU A 201 -2.80 38.05 -5.41
C LEU A 201 -1.56 38.55 -4.66
N GLU A 202 -1.06 37.82 -3.65
CA GLU A 202 0.20 38.16 -2.95
C GLU A 202 1.40 38.18 -3.90
N TYR A 203 1.52 37.18 -4.77
CA TYR A 203 2.60 37.12 -5.77
C TYR A 203 2.50 38.26 -6.79
N SER A 204 1.29 38.63 -7.23
CA SER A 204 1.08 39.75 -8.16
C SER A 204 1.38 41.12 -7.55
N LEU A 205 1.25 41.26 -6.23
CA LEU A 205 1.60 42.48 -5.48
C LEU A 205 3.10 42.57 -5.17
N LEU A 206 3.83 41.44 -5.22
CA LEU A 206 5.27 41.36 -4.95
C LEU A 206 6.14 41.51 -6.21
N THR A 207 5.55 41.51 -7.41
CA THR A 207 6.24 41.81 -8.68
C THR A 207 5.92 43.24 -9.15
N PRO A 208 6.89 44.19 -9.13
CA PRO A 208 6.74 45.51 -9.74
C PRO A 208 6.82 45.49 -11.28
#